data_AF-A0A914ERQ9-F1
#
_entry.id   AF-A0A914ERQ9-F1
#
_cell.length_a   1.000
_cell.length_b   1.000
_cell.length_c   1.000
_cell.angle_alpha   90.00
_cell.angle_beta   90.00
_cell.angle_gamma   90.00
#
_symmetry.space_group_name_H-M   'P 1'
#
loop_
_entity.id
_entity.type
_entity.pdbx_description
1 polymer ?
#
loop_
_entity_poly.entity_id
_entity_poly.type
_entity_poly.pdbx_seq_one_letter_code
_entity_poly.pdbx_strand_id
1 'polypeptide(L)'
;MKKYGTCAGYLGDNICIDSIQFPEWMDDNDDVEGNEQCAECKTKDPKWASINFGIVVCLECSGAHRNLGAHVSRIKSLQMDYINDYQWDILLKLGNTKVNSIFVSKFHPLLNENSSNCQREAWVKAKYVDKMFSVKMKESNELNFKWTSTVLDQERLMDECCQLKENVVFENTNNYEWDQATTSTDLENNALKAIKNRDLGQMMNVLVQGLDINKLICGAPLLNLATDRNMPTMIEFLLLNGAKPSIRDIDGNTAIHIASYKNLLSITHRFLLLSSFADIEVKNKNNQTVLEVAQAERNSHVVALLNFYKLKEIMQSKDADEQFNHFLTEYKLSSFAN
;
A
#
# COMPACT_ATOMS: atom_id res chain seq x y z
N MET A 1 -12.74 21.46 15.08
CA MET A 1 -13.85 21.35 14.10
C MET A 1 -13.76 22.46 13.07
N LYS A 2 -12.96 22.25 12.02
CA LYS A 2 -13.03 23.09 10.83
C LYS A 2 -14.26 22.66 10.03
N LYS A 3 -15.21 23.57 9.78
CA LYS A 3 -16.36 23.30 8.90
C LYS A 3 -15.89 23.44 7.45
N TYR A 4 -15.63 22.33 6.77
CA TYR A 4 -15.41 22.34 5.33
C TYR A 4 -16.76 22.30 4.62
N GLY A 5 -17.22 23.45 4.12
CA GLY A 5 -18.43 23.55 3.31
C GLY A 5 -18.06 23.69 1.84
N THR A 6 -18.64 22.86 0.97
CA THR A 6 -18.80 23.18 -0.45
C THR A 6 -20.11 22.60 -0.97
N CYS A 7 -20.95 23.47 -1.52
CA CYS A 7 -22.15 23.10 -2.28
C CYS A 7 -21.75 22.53 -3.64
N ALA A 8 -22.23 21.33 -3.96
CA ALA A 8 -22.33 20.86 -5.33
C ALA A 8 -23.80 20.52 -5.60
N GLY A 9 -24.53 21.48 -6.14
CA GLY A 9 -25.91 21.28 -6.56
C GLY A 9 -25.95 20.52 -7.88
N TYR A 10 -26.63 19.38 -7.91
CA TYR A 10 -27.38 18.89 -9.05
C TYR A 10 -28.40 17.87 -8.54
N LEU A 11 -29.64 18.32 -8.40
CA LEU A 11 -30.93 17.61 -8.55
C LEU A 11 -31.97 18.23 -7.61
N GLY A 12 -32.82 19.09 -8.17
CA GLY A 12 -34.27 19.08 -7.97
C GLY A 12 -34.88 19.44 -6.62
N ASP A 13 -34.24 19.19 -5.49
CA ASP A 13 -34.79 19.42 -4.15
C ASP A 13 -33.70 19.98 -3.24
N ASN A 14 -33.89 21.22 -2.76
CA ASN A 14 -32.99 21.89 -1.82
C ASN A 14 -33.05 21.22 -0.43
N ILE A 15 -32.36 20.09 -0.27
CA ILE A 15 -31.87 19.65 1.03
C ILE A 15 -30.42 20.12 1.12
N CYS A 16 -30.22 21.30 1.69
CA CYS A 16 -28.91 21.67 2.21
C CYS A 16 -28.59 20.68 3.33
N ILE A 17 -27.75 19.68 3.06
CA ILE A 17 -27.11 18.91 4.13
C ILE A 17 -26.09 19.86 4.75
N ASP A 18 -26.57 20.77 5.59
CA ASP A 18 -25.72 21.56 6.47
C ASP A 18 -24.92 20.56 7.33
N SER A 19 -23.61 20.51 7.07
CA SER A 19 -22.62 19.65 7.74
C SER A 19 -22.79 18.14 7.56
N ILE A 20 -22.17 17.60 6.51
CA ILE A 20 -21.59 16.24 6.62
C ILE A 20 -20.55 16.33 7.75
N GLN A 21 -20.86 15.79 8.93
CA GLN A 21 -19.88 15.58 9.98
C GLN A 21 -18.92 14.50 9.49
N PHE A 22 -17.70 14.89 9.17
CA PHE A 22 -16.64 13.94 8.90
C PHE A 22 -16.27 13.21 10.20
N PRO A 23 -15.85 11.94 10.12
CA PRO A 23 -15.35 11.22 11.29
C PRO A 23 -14.19 11.97 11.96
N GLU A 24 -14.09 11.93 13.28
CA GLU A 24 -13.08 12.68 14.05
C GLU A 24 -11.64 12.42 13.57
N TRP A 25 -11.33 11.19 13.12
CA TRP A 25 -10.00 10.84 12.61
C TRP A 25 -9.59 11.60 11.34
N MET A 26 -10.53 12.24 10.65
CA MET A 26 -10.24 13.05 9.46
C MET A 26 -9.61 14.39 9.84
N ASP A 27 -9.94 14.91 11.02
CA ASP A 27 -9.29 16.08 11.60
C ASP A 27 -7.85 15.72 12.06
N ASP A 28 -7.60 14.48 12.52
CA ASP A 28 -6.26 14.02 12.96
C ASP A 28 -5.22 14.02 11.83
N ASN A 29 -5.65 13.91 10.57
CA ASN A 29 -4.71 13.91 9.44
C ASN A 29 -4.07 15.29 9.20
N ASP A 30 -4.73 16.39 9.62
CA ASP A 30 -4.15 17.74 9.59
C ASP A 30 -3.01 17.90 10.62
N ASP A 31 -2.99 17.07 11.67
CA ASP A 31 -1.96 17.08 12.72
C ASP A 31 -0.70 16.28 12.35
N VAL A 32 -0.74 15.53 11.23
CA VAL A 32 0.41 14.79 10.71
C VAL A 32 1.36 15.75 10.00
N GLU A 33 2.64 15.71 10.40
CA GLU A 33 3.66 16.63 9.91
C GLU A 33 3.78 16.65 8.37
N GLY A 34 3.56 17.83 7.77
CA GLY A 34 3.67 18.08 6.35
C GLY A 34 2.39 17.81 5.55
N ASN A 35 1.32 17.30 6.18
CA ASN A 35 0.06 17.02 5.50
C ASN A 35 -0.80 18.27 5.25
N GLU A 36 -0.45 19.42 5.84
CA GLU A 36 -1.09 20.71 5.59
C GLU A 36 -0.86 21.25 4.16
N GLN A 37 0.08 20.65 3.44
CA GLN A 37 0.47 20.98 2.08
C GLN A 37 0.63 19.72 1.24
N CYS A 38 0.41 19.82 -0.08
CA CYS A 38 0.63 18.74 -1.02
C CYS A 38 2.07 18.23 -0.96
N ALA A 39 2.22 16.90 -0.91
CA ALA A 39 3.52 16.21 -0.88
C ALA A 39 4.46 16.59 -2.03
N GLU A 40 3.90 17.02 -3.16
CA GLU A 40 4.63 17.29 -4.40
C GLU A 40 4.86 18.79 -4.65
N CYS A 41 3.79 19.59 -4.70
CA CYS A 41 3.86 20.99 -5.15
C CYS A 41 3.57 22.02 -4.05
N LYS A 42 3.41 21.56 -2.80
CA LYS A 42 3.16 22.39 -1.62
C LYS A 42 1.88 23.23 -1.60
N THR A 43 0.98 23.02 -2.57
CA THR A 43 -0.39 23.59 -2.53
C THR A 43 -1.07 23.21 -1.23
N LYS A 44 -1.68 24.20 -0.55
CA LYS A 44 -2.30 24.01 0.76
C LYS A 44 -3.56 23.15 0.69
N ASP A 45 -3.91 22.58 1.84
CA ASP A 45 -5.15 21.85 2.07
C ASP A 45 -5.46 20.74 1.03
N PRO A 46 -4.53 19.79 0.83
CA PRO A 46 -4.71 18.70 -0.12
C PRO A 46 -5.88 17.78 0.28
N LYS A 47 -6.76 17.46 -0.68
CA LYS A 47 -7.97 16.64 -0.46
C LYS A 47 -7.87 15.21 -1.01
N TRP A 48 -6.72 14.83 -1.52
CA TRP A 48 -6.45 13.49 -2.07
C TRP A 48 -5.29 12.85 -1.36
N ALA A 49 -5.23 11.51 -1.38
CA ALA A 49 -4.13 10.76 -0.81
C ALA A 49 -3.69 9.62 -1.72
N SER A 50 -2.39 9.33 -1.70
CA SER A 50 -1.88 8.04 -2.14
C SER A 50 -1.78 7.11 -0.94
N ILE A 51 -2.71 6.17 -0.83
CA ILE A 51 -2.86 5.33 0.37
C ILE A 51 -1.73 4.32 0.54
N ASN A 52 -1.06 3.91 -0.55
CA ASN A 52 0.06 2.97 -0.47
C ASN A 52 1.37 3.69 -0.07
N PHE A 53 1.50 4.97 -0.38
CA PHE A 53 2.62 5.81 0.07
C PHE A 53 2.35 6.55 1.37
N GLY A 54 1.11 6.68 1.82
CA GLY A 54 0.79 7.42 3.04
C GLY A 54 1.07 8.92 2.93
N ILE A 55 0.76 9.51 1.77
CA ILE A 55 0.92 10.95 1.48
C ILE A 55 -0.41 11.59 1.08
N VAL A 56 -0.52 12.90 1.32
CA VAL A 56 -1.62 13.73 0.81
C VAL A 56 -1.16 14.67 -0.30
N VAL A 57 -1.98 14.79 -1.34
CA VAL A 57 -1.69 15.54 -2.57
C VAL A 57 -2.88 16.39 -3.00
N CYS A 58 -2.61 17.47 -3.76
CA CYS A 58 -3.67 18.29 -4.36
C CYS A 58 -4.36 17.55 -5.51
N LEU A 59 -5.45 18.13 -6.03
CA LEU A 59 -6.23 17.55 -7.13
C LEU A 59 -5.36 17.30 -8.37
N GLU A 60 -4.51 18.26 -8.75
CA GLU A 60 -3.66 18.21 -9.94
C GLU A 60 -2.58 17.13 -9.81
N CYS A 61 -1.87 17.08 -8.68
CA CYS A 61 -0.89 16.03 -8.41
C CYS A 61 -1.54 14.65 -8.31
N SER A 62 -2.78 14.56 -7.80
CA SER A 62 -3.52 13.30 -7.81
C SER A 62 -3.70 12.76 -9.24
N GLY A 63 -3.86 13.65 -10.23
CA GLY A 63 -3.90 13.30 -11.66
C GLY A 63 -2.57 12.67 -12.13
N ALA A 64 -1.44 13.30 -11.82
CA ALA A 64 -0.12 12.76 -12.15
C ALA A 64 0.13 11.38 -11.51
N HIS A 65 -0.27 11.19 -10.26
CA HIS A 65 -0.19 9.88 -9.59
C HIS A 65 -1.08 8.82 -10.23
N ARG A 66 -2.29 9.19 -10.70
CA ARG A 66 -3.16 8.25 -11.43
C ARG A 66 -2.52 7.77 -12.73
N ASN A 67 -1.79 8.64 -13.43
CA ASN A 67 -1.10 8.32 -14.67
C ASN A 67 0.06 7.33 -14.49
N LEU A 68 0.60 7.17 -13.29
CA LEU A 68 1.55 6.08 -12.98
C LEU A 68 0.90 4.69 -12.99
N GLY A 69 -0.42 4.63 -12.77
CA GLY A 69 -1.18 3.38 -12.62
C GLY A 69 -1.23 2.86 -11.18
N ALA A 70 -2.29 2.09 -10.90
CA ALA A 70 -2.62 1.59 -9.55
C ALA A 70 -1.60 0.60 -8.96
N HIS A 71 -0.71 0.06 -9.79
CA HIS A 71 0.40 -0.79 -9.35
C HIS A 71 1.56 0.02 -8.73
N VAL A 72 1.63 1.33 -8.99
CA VAL A 72 2.62 2.24 -8.39
C VAL A 72 1.98 3.11 -7.32
N SER A 73 0.89 3.82 -7.65
CA SER A 73 0.24 4.76 -6.74
C SER A 73 -1.27 4.57 -6.71
N ARG A 74 -1.85 4.49 -5.52
CA ARG A 74 -3.28 4.24 -5.29
C ARG A 74 -3.94 5.49 -4.73
N ILE A 75 -4.51 6.29 -5.62
CA ILE A 75 -5.16 7.55 -5.25
C ILE A 75 -6.58 7.33 -4.73
N LYS A 76 -6.90 7.94 -3.59
CA LYS A 76 -8.26 8.09 -3.05
C LYS A 76 -8.53 9.53 -2.65
N SER A 77 -9.77 9.97 -2.85
CA SER A 77 -10.28 11.22 -2.28
C SER A 77 -10.44 11.02 -0.79
N LEU A 78 -9.90 11.93 0.01
CA LEU A 78 -10.11 11.90 1.45
C LEU A 78 -11.62 12.02 1.75
N GLN A 79 -12.34 12.84 0.96
CA GLN A 79 -13.75 13.17 1.21
C GLN A 79 -14.75 12.26 0.50
N MET A 80 -14.42 11.74 -0.67
CA MET A 80 -15.39 11.05 -1.54
C MET A 80 -15.21 9.53 -1.57
N ASP A 81 -14.04 9.01 -1.22
CA ASP A 81 -13.77 7.57 -1.25
C ASP A 81 -13.84 6.96 0.14
N TYR A 82 -14.34 5.73 0.23
CA TYR A 82 -14.19 4.93 1.43
C TYR A 82 -12.71 4.55 1.63
N ILE A 83 -12.14 4.96 2.76
CA ILE A 83 -10.80 4.60 3.23
C ILE A 83 -11.00 3.83 4.53
N ASN A 84 -10.48 2.61 4.59
CA ASN A 84 -10.64 1.76 5.79
C ASN A 84 -9.65 2.15 6.91
N ASP A 85 -9.88 1.68 8.12
CA ASP A 85 -9.10 2.04 9.31
C ASP A 85 -7.60 1.75 9.16
N TYR A 86 -7.23 0.66 8.48
CA TYR A 86 -5.82 0.31 8.25
C TYR A 86 -5.16 1.24 7.22
N GLN A 87 -5.91 1.74 6.25
CA GLN A 87 -5.43 2.74 5.29
C GLN A 87 -5.27 4.12 5.95
N TRP A 88 -6.16 4.49 6.86
CA TRP A 88 -5.99 5.68 7.70
C TRP A 88 -4.75 5.60 8.57
N ASP A 89 -4.55 4.47 9.23
CA ASP A 89 -3.37 4.28 10.08
C ASP A 89 -2.06 4.33 9.27
N ILE A 90 -2.06 3.98 7.97
CA ILE A 90 -0.92 4.23 7.08
C ILE A 90 -0.69 5.73 6.88
N LEU A 91 -1.74 6.50 6.60
CA LEU A 91 -1.66 7.96 6.40
C LEU A 91 -1.15 8.66 7.68
N LEU A 92 -1.67 8.25 8.85
CA LEU A 92 -1.31 8.83 10.15
C LEU A 92 0.12 8.48 10.60
N LYS A 93 0.63 7.28 10.27
CA LYS A 93 1.98 6.82 10.67
C LYS A 93 3.10 7.25 9.72
N LEU A 94 2.74 7.67 8.51
CA LEU A 94 3.66 8.14 7.50
C LEU A 94 3.63 9.67 7.44
N GLY A 95 2.87 10.23 6.51
CA GLY A 95 2.80 11.67 6.31
C GLY A 95 3.86 12.19 5.34
N ASN A 96 3.57 13.36 4.79
CA ASN A 96 4.36 13.94 3.71
C ASN A 96 5.81 14.24 4.11
N THR A 97 6.06 14.71 5.33
CA THR A 97 7.44 14.98 5.79
C THR A 97 8.25 13.70 5.85
N LYS A 98 7.69 12.64 6.44
CA LYS A 98 8.37 11.33 6.58
C LYS A 98 8.60 10.65 5.23
N VAL A 99 7.63 10.71 4.32
CA VAL A 99 7.77 10.09 2.99
C VAL A 99 8.74 10.88 2.13
N ASN A 100 8.71 12.22 2.17
CA ASN A 100 9.67 13.04 1.46
C ASN A 100 11.10 12.86 1.98
N SER A 101 11.30 12.64 3.28
CA SER A 101 12.63 12.32 3.82
C SER A 101 13.17 10.96 3.37
N ILE A 102 12.33 10.08 2.80
CA ILE A 102 12.75 8.82 2.17
C ILE A 102 13.01 9.02 0.68
N PHE A 103 12.08 9.66 -0.03
CA PHE A 103 12.12 9.75 -1.49
C PHE A 103 12.98 10.88 -2.02
N VAL A 104 13.09 12.00 -1.32
CA VAL A 104 13.77 13.24 -1.76
C VAL A 104 14.66 13.83 -0.67
N SER A 105 15.30 13.00 0.16
CA SER A 105 16.00 13.43 1.38
C SER A 105 17.06 14.53 1.19
N LYS A 106 17.75 14.52 0.05
CA LYS A 106 18.79 15.50 -0.31
C LYS A 106 18.30 16.58 -1.30
N PHE A 107 17.03 16.56 -1.70
CA PHE A 107 16.50 17.36 -2.80
C PHE A 107 15.22 18.10 -2.41
N HIS A 108 15.11 19.36 -2.83
CA HIS A 108 13.89 20.13 -2.64
C HIS A 108 12.87 19.87 -3.77
N PRO A 109 11.57 19.92 -3.49
CA PRO A 109 10.54 19.79 -4.52
C PRO A 109 10.69 20.88 -5.57
N LEU A 110 10.70 20.50 -6.85
CA LEU A 110 10.80 21.43 -7.98
C LEU A 110 9.44 21.97 -8.42
N LEU A 111 8.34 21.42 -7.89
CA LEU A 111 6.99 21.80 -8.27
C LEU A 111 6.43 22.89 -7.35
N ASN A 112 5.60 23.75 -7.92
CA ASN A 112 4.77 24.70 -7.22
C ASN A 112 3.31 24.61 -7.73
N GLU A 113 2.41 25.41 -7.17
CA GLU A 113 0.99 25.41 -7.53
C GLU A 113 0.71 25.72 -9.00
N ASN A 114 1.59 26.48 -9.67
CA ASN A 114 1.45 26.89 -11.07
C ASN A 114 2.14 25.92 -12.04
N SER A 115 2.79 24.86 -11.55
CA SER A 115 3.44 23.87 -12.41
C SER A 115 2.42 23.16 -13.31
N SER A 116 2.80 22.97 -14.58
CA SER A 116 2.00 22.30 -15.58
C SER A 116 1.78 20.82 -15.27
N ASN A 117 0.72 20.21 -15.82
CA ASN A 117 0.46 18.77 -15.67
C ASN A 117 1.64 17.91 -16.14
N CYS A 118 2.30 18.33 -17.21
CA CYS A 118 3.44 17.65 -17.77
C CYS A 118 4.66 17.65 -16.82
N GLN A 119 4.98 18.80 -16.20
CA GLN A 119 6.01 18.87 -15.14
C GLN A 119 5.64 17.98 -13.95
N ARG A 120 4.37 17.97 -13.53
CA ARG A 120 3.88 17.14 -12.43
C ARG A 120 4.07 15.65 -12.70
N GLU A 121 3.71 15.19 -13.91
CA GLU A 121 3.88 13.80 -14.33
C GLU A 121 5.34 13.37 -14.34
N ALA A 122 6.22 14.18 -14.95
CA ALA A 122 7.64 13.88 -15.00
C ALA A 122 8.26 13.82 -13.59
N TRP A 123 7.91 14.74 -12.70
CA TRP A 123 8.40 14.76 -11.32
C TRP A 123 7.93 13.52 -10.53
N VAL A 124 6.63 13.24 -10.57
CA VAL A 124 6.02 12.10 -9.86
C VAL A 124 6.59 10.77 -10.37
N LYS A 125 6.84 10.64 -11.68
CA LYS A 125 7.53 9.47 -12.25
C LYS A 125 8.97 9.35 -11.74
N ALA A 126 9.77 10.41 -11.84
CA ALA A 126 11.15 10.44 -11.38
C ALA A 126 11.28 10.08 -9.88
N LYS A 127 10.35 10.56 -9.06
CA LYS A 127 10.29 10.33 -7.62
C LYS A 127 9.89 8.88 -7.29
N TYR A 128 8.78 8.38 -7.83
CA TYR A 128 8.17 7.12 -7.36
C TYR A 128 8.50 5.88 -8.19
N VAL A 129 8.74 6.05 -9.49
CA VAL A 129 9.06 4.95 -10.41
C VAL A 129 10.58 4.80 -10.51
N ASP A 130 11.25 5.88 -10.89
CA ASP A 130 12.70 5.86 -11.15
C ASP A 130 13.50 5.99 -9.85
N LYS A 131 12.85 6.47 -8.77
CA LYS A 131 13.42 6.62 -7.41
C LYS A 131 14.71 7.43 -7.40
N MET A 132 14.83 8.40 -8.31
CA MET A 132 16.07 9.11 -8.64
C MET A 132 16.71 9.82 -7.45
N PHE A 133 15.89 10.27 -6.50
CA PHE A 133 16.31 11.15 -5.40
C PHE A 133 16.47 10.41 -4.05
N SER A 134 16.23 9.10 -4.03
CA SER A 134 16.31 8.29 -2.80
C SER A 134 17.76 7.93 -2.45
N VAL A 135 18.11 7.95 -1.16
CA VAL A 135 19.45 7.57 -0.69
C VAL A 135 19.52 6.06 -0.54
N LYS A 136 20.44 5.41 -1.27
CA LYS A 136 20.77 3.99 -1.05
C LYS A 136 21.57 3.86 0.26
N MET A 137 21.28 2.88 1.11
CA MET A 137 22.02 2.68 2.36
C MET A 137 23.47 2.25 2.07
N LYS A 138 24.39 3.23 2.07
CA LYS A 138 25.81 3.22 2.48
C LYS A 138 26.47 4.50 1.96
N GLU A 139 26.52 5.54 2.79
CA GLU A 139 27.54 6.60 2.70
C GLU A 139 27.89 7.00 4.13
N SER A 140 28.75 6.20 4.76
CA SER A 140 29.66 6.71 5.78
C SER A 140 30.92 7.13 5.05
N ASN A 141 31.22 8.44 5.10
CA ASN A 141 32.38 9.15 4.55
C ASN A 141 32.11 9.85 3.21
N GLU A 142 31.99 11.18 3.34
CA GLU A 142 32.28 12.23 2.36
C GLU A 142 32.44 11.77 0.89
N LEU A 143 31.37 11.91 0.10
CA LEU A 143 31.50 11.94 -1.36
C LEU A 143 30.78 13.18 -1.92
N ASN A 144 31.62 14.10 -2.40
CA ASN A 144 31.27 15.25 -3.22
C ASN A 144 30.63 14.77 -4.54
N PHE A 145 29.30 14.74 -4.63
CA PHE A 145 28.61 14.58 -5.89
C PHE A 145 28.19 15.94 -6.44
N LYS A 146 28.93 16.43 -7.44
CA LYS A 146 28.67 17.73 -8.08
C LYS A 146 27.70 17.54 -9.26
N TRP A 147 26.39 17.50 -8.96
CA TRP A 147 25.39 18.02 -9.91
C TRP A 147 25.51 19.55 -9.86
N THR A 148 25.54 20.21 -11.02
CA THR A 148 25.83 21.65 -11.10
C THR A 148 24.84 22.47 -10.27
N SER A 149 25.38 23.44 -9.55
CA SER A 149 24.90 23.94 -8.26
C SER A 149 23.88 25.08 -8.36
N THR A 150 22.89 25.00 -9.25
CA THR A 150 21.84 26.03 -9.34
C THR A 150 20.45 25.46 -9.54
N VAL A 151 19.46 25.97 -8.79
CA VAL A 151 18.02 25.67 -8.92
C VAL A 151 17.53 25.79 -10.39
N LEU A 152 18.14 26.71 -11.15
CA LEU A 152 17.92 26.90 -12.58
C LEU A 152 18.20 25.66 -13.45
N ASP A 153 19.19 24.83 -13.11
CA ASP A 153 19.50 23.61 -13.87
C ASP A 153 18.42 22.54 -13.63
N GLN A 154 17.82 22.53 -12.44
CA GLN A 154 16.79 21.56 -12.05
C GLN A 154 15.42 21.89 -12.68
N GLU A 155 15.04 23.17 -12.72
CA GLU A 155 13.84 23.64 -13.43
C GLU A 155 13.94 23.34 -14.93
N ARG A 156 15.13 23.58 -15.52
CA ARG A 156 15.39 23.27 -16.92
C ARG A 156 15.30 21.78 -17.23
N LEU A 157 15.85 20.91 -16.39
CA LEU A 157 15.74 19.46 -16.54
C LEU A 157 14.27 18.99 -16.48
N MET A 158 13.45 19.62 -15.63
CA MET A 158 12.02 19.30 -15.56
C MET A 158 11.25 19.73 -16.82
N ASP A 159 11.58 20.88 -17.39
CA ASP A 159 11.01 21.35 -18.65
C ASP A 159 11.47 20.50 -19.84
N GLU A 160 12.74 20.08 -19.87
CA GLU A 160 13.27 19.17 -20.89
C GLU A 160 12.62 17.77 -20.80
N CYS A 161 12.48 17.20 -19.60
CA CYS A 161 11.74 15.95 -19.36
C CYS A 161 10.27 16.04 -19.78
N CYS A 162 9.65 17.22 -19.65
CA CYS A 162 8.29 17.45 -20.08
C CYS A 162 8.16 17.54 -21.61
N GLN A 163 9.14 18.14 -22.29
CA GLN A 163 9.10 18.32 -23.75
C GLN A 163 9.50 17.07 -24.53
N LEU A 164 10.32 16.20 -23.94
CA LEU A 164 10.79 14.96 -24.54
C LEU A 164 9.76 13.83 -24.31
N LYS A 165 8.90 13.57 -25.29
CA LYS A 165 7.90 12.47 -25.29
C LYS A 165 8.50 11.06 -25.46
N GLU A 166 9.82 10.89 -25.38
CA GLU A 166 10.48 9.59 -25.47
C GLU A 166 11.41 9.36 -24.28
N ASN A 167 11.55 8.10 -23.89
CA ASN A 167 12.31 7.61 -22.74
C ASN A 167 13.70 8.25 -22.64
N VAL A 168 13.82 9.34 -21.87
CA VAL A 168 15.12 9.81 -21.39
C VAL A 168 15.61 8.76 -20.40
N VAL A 169 16.35 7.78 -20.93
CA VAL A 169 17.26 6.97 -20.12
C VAL A 169 18.34 7.94 -19.69
N PHE A 170 18.31 8.35 -18.42
CA PHE A 170 19.47 9.00 -17.82
C PHE A 170 20.58 7.95 -17.77
N GLU A 171 21.39 7.90 -18.83
CA GLU A 171 22.64 7.16 -18.80
C GLU A 171 23.47 7.74 -17.67
N ASN A 172 23.70 6.91 -16.65
CA ASN A 172 24.62 7.24 -15.57
C ASN A 172 26.03 7.21 -16.18
N THR A 173 26.47 8.32 -16.79
CA THR A 173 27.78 8.45 -17.44
C THR A 173 28.91 8.58 -16.43
N ASN A 174 28.99 7.62 -15.53
CA ASN A 174 29.98 7.58 -14.48
C ASN A 174 30.48 6.13 -14.34
N ASN A 175 31.55 5.84 -15.09
CA ASN A 175 32.48 4.77 -14.78
C ASN A 175 33.09 5.06 -13.40
N TYR A 176 32.45 4.60 -12.33
CA TYR A 176 33.04 4.49 -11.01
C TYR A 176 33.12 3.00 -10.65
N GLU A 177 34.31 2.57 -10.23
CA GLU A 177 34.51 1.27 -9.58
C GLU A 177 33.55 1.16 -8.38
N TRP A 178 32.70 0.14 -8.40
CA TRP A 178 31.70 -0.09 -7.36
C TRP A 178 32.36 -0.57 -6.07
N ASP A 179 32.69 0.35 -5.16
CA ASP A 179 33.09 -0.04 -3.81
C ASP A 179 31.84 -0.44 -2.97
N GLN A 180 31.68 -1.77 -2.89
CA GLN A 180 30.83 -2.61 -2.03
C GLN A 180 29.34 -2.25 -1.86
N ALA A 181 28.53 -2.79 -2.78
CA ALA A 181 27.08 -2.91 -2.73
C ALA A 181 26.50 -3.18 -1.32
N THR A 182 25.35 -2.58 -1.01
CA THR A 182 24.47 -3.05 0.07
C THR A 182 24.22 -4.52 -0.16
N THR A 183 24.60 -5.38 0.81
CA THR A 183 24.36 -6.81 0.61
C THR A 183 22.87 -7.06 0.71
N SER A 184 22.34 -8.01 -0.06
CA SER A 184 20.93 -8.44 0.04
C SER A 184 20.51 -8.72 1.49
N THR A 185 21.45 -9.21 2.29
CA THR A 185 21.27 -9.56 3.70
C THR A 185 21.02 -8.34 4.60
N ASP A 186 21.59 -7.17 4.30
CA ASP A 186 21.39 -5.95 5.10
C ASP A 186 19.96 -5.40 4.96
N LEU A 187 19.42 -5.40 3.73
CA LEU A 187 18.04 -5.00 3.46
C LEU A 187 17.04 -5.95 4.10
N GLU A 188 17.30 -7.26 4.02
CA GLU A 188 16.49 -8.28 4.69
C GLU A 188 16.46 -8.08 6.21
N ASN A 189 17.61 -7.85 6.84
CA ASN A 189 17.71 -7.57 8.27
C ASN A 189 16.96 -6.29 8.66
N ASN A 190 17.04 -5.24 7.84
CA ASN A 190 16.32 -4.00 8.09
C ASN A 190 14.80 -4.16 7.91
N ALA A 191 14.35 -4.98 6.96
CA ALA A 191 12.93 -5.33 6.84
C ALA A 191 12.43 -6.10 8.07
N LEU A 192 13.21 -7.04 8.59
CA LEU A 192 12.87 -7.77 9.82
C LEU A 192 12.79 -6.83 11.04
N LYS A 193 13.71 -5.86 11.14
CA LYS A 193 13.65 -4.80 12.17
C LYS A 193 12.40 -3.94 12.02
N ALA A 194 12.04 -3.54 10.79
CA ALA A 194 10.84 -2.77 10.51
C ALA A 194 9.57 -3.52 10.95
N ILE A 195 9.46 -4.83 10.68
CA ILE A 195 8.34 -5.64 11.18
C ILE A 195 8.38 -5.72 12.72
N LYS A 196 9.55 -6.01 13.32
CA LYS A 196 9.70 -6.12 14.78
C LYS A 196 9.24 -4.84 15.49
N ASN A 197 9.61 -3.68 14.94
CA ASN A 197 9.32 -2.37 15.51
C ASN A 197 7.98 -1.78 15.05
N ARG A 198 7.25 -2.47 14.16
CA ARG A 198 6.01 -1.99 13.53
C ARG A 198 6.17 -0.64 12.81
N ASP A 199 7.35 -0.40 12.23
CA ASP A 199 7.72 0.88 11.61
C ASP A 199 7.51 0.84 10.08
N LEU A 200 6.43 1.48 9.63
CA LEU A 200 6.11 1.62 8.20
C LEU A 200 7.15 2.44 7.43
N GLY A 201 7.80 3.41 8.06
CA GLY A 201 8.80 4.25 7.40
C GLY A 201 10.07 3.47 7.09
N GLN A 202 10.54 2.67 8.06
CA GLN A 202 11.65 1.75 7.82
C GLN A 202 11.30 0.70 6.75
N MET A 203 10.09 0.14 6.80
CA MET A 203 9.64 -0.81 5.77
C MET A 203 9.63 -0.15 4.38
N MET A 204 9.04 1.04 4.26
CA MET A 204 9.02 1.80 3.01
C MET A 204 10.43 2.06 2.48
N ASN A 205 11.34 2.52 3.34
CA ASN A 205 12.71 2.81 2.95
C ASN A 205 13.41 1.58 2.35
N VAL A 206 13.22 0.40 2.97
CA VAL A 206 13.78 -0.85 2.45
C VAL A 206 13.17 -1.24 1.09
N LEU A 207 11.87 -1.02 0.87
CA LEU A 207 11.22 -1.25 -0.43
C LEU A 207 11.70 -0.24 -1.51
N VAL A 208 11.90 1.03 -1.12
CA VAL A 208 12.45 2.06 -2.00
C VAL A 208 13.86 1.65 -2.46
N GLN A 209 14.69 1.15 -1.55
CA GLN A 209 16.04 0.64 -1.86
C GLN A 209 16.07 -0.62 -2.72
N GLY A 210 14.92 -1.24 -3.01
CA GLY A 210 14.79 -2.31 -4.00
C GLY A 210 14.67 -3.72 -3.41
N LEU A 211 14.35 -3.86 -2.11
CA LEU A 211 13.95 -5.17 -1.60
C LEU A 211 12.69 -5.66 -2.34
N ASP A 212 12.76 -6.85 -2.92
CA ASP A 212 11.58 -7.53 -3.45
C ASP A 212 10.63 -7.89 -2.29
N ILE A 213 9.45 -7.26 -2.29
CA ILE A 213 8.40 -7.44 -1.28
C ILE A 213 7.93 -8.89 -1.14
N ASN A 214 8.10 -9.69 -2.20
CA ASN A 214 7.67 -11.08 -2.30
C ASN A 214 8.80 -12.08 -1.99
N LYS A 215 10.00 -11.58 -1.69
CA LYS A 215 11.15 -12.41 -1.31
C LYS A 215 10.88 -13.14 0.00
N LEU A 216 11.32 -14.40 0.07
CA LEU A 216 11.33 -15.16 1.32
C LEU A 216 12.49 -14.70 2.20
N ILE A 217 12.18 -14.21 3.39
CA ILE A 217 13.14 -13.80 4.42
C ILE A 217 12.99 -14.76 5.60
N CYS A 218 14.07 -15.43 5.98
CA CYS A 218 14.03 -16.50 6.98
C CYS A 218 12.98 -17.58 6.66
N GLY A 219 12.76 -17.87 5.37
CA GLY A 219 11.83 -18.90 4.93
C GLY A 219 10.37 -18.48 4.78
N ALA A 220 10.02 -17.21 5.00
CA ALA A 220 8.64 -16.73 4.84
C ALA A 220 8.60 -15.37 4.12
N PRO A 221 7.55 -15.07 3.34
CA PRO A 221 7.36 -13.72 2.80
C PRO A 221 7.06 -12.72 3.92
N LEU A 222 7.37 -11.44 3.71
CA LEU A 222 7.09 -10.35 4.66
C LEU A 222 5.63 -10.33 5.14
N LEU A 223 4.70 -10.65 4.24
CA LEU A 223 3.27 -10.71 4.52
C LEU A 223 2.92 -11.80 5.55
N ASN A 224 3.53 -12.98 5.46
CA ASN A 224 3.36 -14.05 6.45
C ASN A 224 3.93 -13.64 7.81
N LEU A 225 5.11 -13.02 7.84
CA LEU A 225 5.73 -12.52 9.07
C LEU A 225 4.89 -11.44 9.77
N ALA A 226 4.30 -10.52 9.00
CA ALA A 226 3.40 -9.51 9.54
C ALA A 226 2.07 -10.12 10.04
N THR A 227 1.58 -11.15 9.36
CA THR A 227 0.37 -11.90 9.75
C THR A 227 0.59 -12.67 11.05
N ASP A 228 1.70 -13.38 11.17
CA ASP A 228 2.06 -14.10 12.40
C ASP A 228 2.10 -13.15 13.61
N ARG A 229 2.56 -11.91 13.43
CA ARG A 229 2.60 -10.89 14.49
C ARG A 229 1.32 -10.08 14.68
N ASN A 230 0.24 -10.41 13.97
CA ASN A 230 -1.04 -9.70 14.01
C ASN A 230 -0.87 -8.18 13.80
N MET A 231 -0.25 -7.80 12.68
CA MET A 231 0.06 -6.40 12.34
C MET A 231 -0.81 -5.92 11.16
N PRO A 232 -2.12 -5.63 11.36
CA PRO A 232 -3.05 -5.38 10.26
C PRO A 232 -2.65 -4.19 9.37
N THR A 233 -2.12 -3.12 9.94
CA THR A 233 -1.65 -1.95 9.17
C THR A 233 -0.42 -2.26 8.32
N MET A 234 0.53 -3.05 8.84
CA MET A 234 1.68 -3.51 8.06
C MET A 234 1.24 -4.46 6.94
N ILE A 235 0.26 -5.33 7.21
CA ILE A 235 -0.36 -6.21 6.21
C ILE A 235 -0.99 -5.37 5.11
N GLU A 236 -1.82 -4.38 5.46
CA GLU A 236 -2.45 -3.47 4.50
C GLU A 236 -1.39 -2.72 3.67
N PHE A 237 -0.36 -2.18 4.32
CA PHE A 237 0.75 -1.49 3.65
C PHE A 237 1.46 -2.39 2.64
N LEU A 238 1.79 -3.63 3.03
CA LEU A 238 2.46 -4.58 2.14
C LEU A 238 1.56 -4.95 0.95
N LEU A 239 0.27 -5.20 1.17
CA LEU A 239 -0.70 -5.54 0.12
C LEU A 239 -0.90 -4.39 -0.87
N LEU A 240 -1.00 -3.15 -0.37
CA LEU A 240 -1.12 -1.96 -1.20
C LEU A 240 0.13 -1.75 -2.08
N ASN A 241 1.30 -2.17 -1.60
CA ASN A 241 2.58 -2.10 -2.31
C ASN A 241 2.95 -3.39 -3.08
N GLY A 242 1.99 -4.30 -3.30
CA GLY A 242 2.14 -5.43 -4.23
C GLY A 242 2.60 -6.76 -3.63
N ALA A 243 2.51 -6.93 -2.30
CA ALA A 243 2.72 -8.22 -1.67
C ALA A 243 1.63 -9.21 -2.11
N LYS A 244 2.04 -10.42 -2.50
CA LYS A 244 1.16 -11.49 -2.97
C LYS A 244 0.81 -12.42 -1.80
N PRO A 245 -0.47 -12.55 -1.40
CA PRO A 245 -0.87 -13.45 -0.31
C PRO A 245 -0.81 -14.93 -0.68
N SER A 246 -0.66 -15.26 -1.96
CA SER A 246 -0.53 -16.64 -2.46
C SER A 246 0.85 -17.26 -2.22
N ILE A 247 1.85 -16.45 -1.85
CA ILE A 247 3.22 -16.95 -1.59
C ILE A 247 3.22 -17.77 -0.31
N ARG A 248 3.91 -18.91 -0.38
CA ARG A 248 3.99 -19.89 0.70
C ARG A 248 5.31 -19.76 1.43
N ASP A 249 5.28 -19.98 2.74
CA ASP A 249 6.49 -20.14 3.55
C ASP A 249 7.08 -21.56 3.45
N ILE A 250 8.12 -21.82 4.25
CA ILE A 250 8.78 -23.13 4.35
C ILE A 250 7.85 -24.27 4.77
N ASP A 251 6.71 -24.00 5.39
CA ASP A 251 5.72 -25.01 5.78
C ASP A 251 4.61 -25.16 4.74
N GLY A 252 4.71 -24.41 3.63
CA GLY A 252 3.70 -24.38 2.59
C GLY A 252 2.49 -23.52 2.96
N ASN A 253 2.53 -22.78 4.07
CA ASN A 253 1.42 -21.94 4.52
C ASN A 253 1.41 -20.61 3.75
N THR A 254 0.23 -20.23 3.24
CA THR A 254 -0.03 -18.86 2.79
C THR A 254 -0.38 -17.96 3.97
N ALA A 255 -0.42 -16.64 3.78
CA ALA A 255 -0.79 -15.70 4.85
C ALA A 255 -2.15 -16.02 5.50
N ILE A 256 -3.13 -16.49 4.71
CA ILE A 256 -4.45 -16.84 5.22
C ILE A 256 -4.45 -18.15 6.06
N HIS A 257 -3.53 -19.10 5.81
CA HIS A 257 -3.33 -20.25 6.69
C HIS A 257 -2.90 -19.78 8.08
N ILE A 258 -1.92 -18.88 8.16
CA ILE A 258 -1.42 -18.33 9.43
C ILE A 258 -2.53 -17.57 10.15
N ALA A 259 -3.28 -16.71 9.43
CA ALA A 259 -4.40 -15.98 10.02
C ALA A 259 -5.48 -16.93 10.58
N SER A 260 -5.76 -18.02 9.87
CA SER A 260 -6.76 -19.02 10.27
C SER A 260 -6.31 -19.88 11.43
N TYR A 261 -5.02 -20.26 11.48
CA TYR A 261 -4.40 -20.96 12.61
C TYR A 261 -4.44 -20.10 13.89
N LYS A 262 -4.16 -18.80 13.77
CA LYS A 262 -4.09 -17.86 14.92
C LYS A 262 -5.42 -17.22 15.30
N ASN A 263 -6.55 -17.65 14.71
CA ASN A 263 -7.89 -17.10 14.94
C ASN A 263 -8.02 -15.59 14.66
N LEU A 264 -7.30 -15.07 13.66
CA LEU A 264 -7.27 -13.63 13.34
C LEU A 264 -8.43 -13.28 12.41
N LEU A 265 -9.64 -13.13 12.96
CA LEU A 265 -10.88 -12.95 12.19
C LEU A 265 -10.81 -11.75 11.23
N SER A 266 -10.40 -10.57 11.69
CA SER A 266 -10.36 -9.35 10.86
C SER A 266 -9.35 -9.46 9.72
N ILE A 267 -8.18 -10.06 9.98
CA ILE A 267 -7.15 -10.27 8.95
C ILE A 267 -7.60 -11.34 7.95
N THR A 268 -8.21 -12.43 8.43
CA THR A 268 -8.78 -13.47 7.56
C THR A 268 -9.85 -12.88 6.66
N HIS A 269 -10.76 -12.09 7.21
CA HIS A 269 -11.79 -11.38 6.45
C HIS A 269 -11.16 -10.43 5.42
N ARG A 270 -10.10 -9.71 5.81
CA ARG A 270 -9.37 -8.82 4.89
C ARG A 270 -8.79 -9.57 3.70
N PHE A 271 -8.18 -10.74 3.91
CA PHE A 271 -7.66 -11.56 2.81
C PHE A 271 -8.76 -12.09 1.90
N LEU A 272 -9.89 -12.54 2.45
CA LEU A 272 -11.04 -13.03 1.67
C LEU A 272 -11.69 -11.93 0.81
N LEU A 273 -11.78 -10.70 1.32
CA LEU A 273 -12.32 -9.55 0.56
C LEU A 273 -11.45 -9.17 -0.63
N LEU A 274 -10.17 -9.56 -0.65
CA LEU A 274 -9.26 -9.31 -1.76
C LEU A 274 -9.44 -10.31 -2.91
N SER A 275 -10.51 -11.13 -2.88
CA SER A 275 -11.14 -12.07 -3.84
C SER A 275 -10.35 -12.54 -5.07
N SER A 276 -9.60 -11.69 -5.73
CA SER A 276 -8.56 -12.02 -6.71
C SER A 276 -7.31 -12.74 -6.18
N PHE A 277 -7.12 -12.93 -4.85
CA PHE A 277 -5.80 -13.37 -4.33
C PHE A 277 -5.77 -14.48 -3.28
N ALA A 278 -6.86 -14.82 -2.60
CA ALA A 278 -6.85 -15.80 -1.52
C ALA A 278 -7.52 -17.11 -1.97
N ASP A 279 -6.74 -17.99 -2.59
CA ASP A 279 -7.17 -19.36 -2.84
C ASP A 279 -7.24 -20.11 -1.50
N ILE A 280 -8.46 -20.37 -1.02
CA ILE A 280 -8.75 -21.05 0.26
C ILE A 280 -8.55 -22.56 0.18
N GLU A 281 -8.45 -23.12 -1.03
CA GLU A 281 -8.30 -24.56 -1.28
C GLU A 281 -6.81 -24.96 -1.38
N VAL A 282 -5.90 -23.98 -1.32
CA VAL A 282 -4.46 -24.24 -1.23
C VAL A 282 -4.16 -25.12 -0.03
N LYS A 283 -3.40 -26.20 -0.27
CA LYS A 283 -2.89 -27.07 0.78
C LYS A 283 -1.46 -26.73 1.19
N ASN A 284 -1.21 -26.73 2.50
CA ASN A 284 0.13 -26.64 3.08
C ASN A 284 0.87 -27.99 3.02
N LYS A 285 2.08 -28.08 3.60
CA LYS A 285 2.87 -29.34 3.62
C LYS A 285 2.23 -30.47 4.44
N ASN A 286 1.34 -30.14 5.37
CA ASN A 286 0.55 -31.12 6.12
C ASN A 286 -0.69 -31.59 5.34
N ASN A 287 -0.82 -31.19 4.06
CA ASN A 287 -1.97 -31.48 3.20
C ASN A 287 -3.28 -30.87 3.74
N GLN A 288 -3.20 -29.78 4.51
CA GLN A 288 -4.34 -29.08 5.09
C GLN A 288 -4.70 -27.84 4.26
N THR A 289 -5.98 -27.67 3.95
CA THR A 289 -6.54 -26.40 3.44
C THR A 289 -6.65 -25.35 4.55
N VAL A 290 -6.97 -24.11 4.18
CA VAL A 290 -7.18 -23.01 5.13
C VAL A 290 -8.30 -23.34 6.12
N LEU A 291 -9.38 -23.94 5.64
CA LEU A 291 -10.52 -24.36 6.46
C LEU A 291 -10.13 -25.51 7.39
N GLU A 292 -9.42 -26.52 6.90
CA GLU A 292 -8.99 -27.67 7.70
C GLU A 292 -8.06 -27.23 8.84
N VAL A 293 -7.18 -26.25 8.60
CA VAL A 293 -6.36 -25.62 9.65
C VAL A 293 -7.25 -24.94 10.70
N ALA A 294 -8.24 -24.14 10.29
CA ALA A 294 -9.15 -23.48 11.23
C ALA A 294 -9.97 -24.46 12.07
N GLN A 295 -10.40 -25.59 11.48
CA GLN A 295 -11.15 -26.64 12.16
C GLN A 295 -10.28 -27.42 13.15
N ALA A 296 -9.05 -27.77 12.76
CA ALA A 296 -8.09 -28.47 13.62
C ALA A 296 -7.80 -27.66 14.90
N GLU A 297 -7.64 -26.35 14.76
CA GLU A 297 -7.42 -25.41 15.88
C GLU A 297 -8.70 -24.98 16.60
N ARG A 298 -9.88 -25.46 16.17
CA ARG A 298 -11.20 -25.13 16.74
C ARG A 298 -11.51 -23.62 16.70
N ASN A 299 -11.04 -22.91 15.69
CA ASN A 299 -11.27 -21.48 15.49
C ASN A 299 -12.65 -21.22 14.90
N SER A 300 -13.69 -21.39 15.72
CA SER A 300 -15.11 -21.38 15.31
C SER A 300 -15.53 -20.15 14.49
N HIS A 301 -15.04 -18.96 14.86
CA HIS A 301 -15.35 -17.72 14.14
C HIS A 301 -14.76 -17.70 12.74
N VAL A 302 -13.51 -18.15 12.59
CA VAL A 302 -12.85 -18.25 11.28
C VAL A 302 -13.49 -19.35 10.44
N VAL A 303 -13.82 -20.50 11.03
CA VAL A 303 -14.54 -21.59 10.35
C VAL A 303 -15.88 -21.08 9.80
N ALA A 304 -16.65 -20.36 10.62
CA ALA A 304 -17.93 -19.77 10.19
C ALA A 304 -17.74 -18.77 9.05
N LEU A 305 -16.71 -17.92 9.12
CA LEU A 305 -16.38 -16.96 8.07
C LEU A 305 -15.99 -17.65 6.76
N LEU A 306 -15.11 -18.65 6.79
CA LEU A 306 -14.68 -19.40 5.60
C LEU A 306 -15.86 -20.13 4.96
N ASN A 307 -16.72 -20.76 5.77
CA ASN A 307 -17.93 -21.41 5.29
C ASN A 307 -18.89 -20.42 4.63
N PHE A 308 -19.06 -19.23 5.21
CA PHE A 308 -19.88 -18.18 4.62
C PHE A 308 -19.35 -17.75 3.24
N TYR A 309 -18.03 -17.60 3.08
CA TYR A 309 -17.43 -17.27 1.79
C TYR A 309 -17.56 -18.42 0.77
N LYS A 310 -17.34 -19.68 1.19
CA LYS A 310 -17.55 -20.86 0.34
C LYS A 310 -19.01 -20.94 -0.14
N LEU A 311 -19.98 -20.72 0.75
CA LEU A 311 -21.41 -20.66 0.41
C LEU A 311 -21.72 -19.52 -0.56
N LYS A 312 -21.16 -18.34 -0.34
CA LYS A 312 -21.35 -17.19 -1.22
C LYS A 312 -20.89 -17.50 -2.65
N GLU A 313 -19.75 -18.18 -2.82
CA GLU A 313 -19.26 -18.60 -4.13
C GLU A 313 -20.18 -19.65 -4.78
N ILE A 314 -20.62 -20.64 -4.01
CA ILE A 314 -21.58 -21.66 -4.47
C ILE A 314 -22.88 -21.02 -4.95
N MET A 315 -23.44 -20.07 -4.20
CA MET A 315 -24.69 -19.38 -4.57
C MET A 315 -24.57 -18.52 -5.84
N GLN A 316 -23.34 -18.18 -6.24
CA GLN A 316 -23.08 -17.43 -7.47
C GLN A 316 -22.76 -18.35 -8.66
N SER A 317 -22.67 -19.66 -8.44
CA SER A 317 -22.37 -20.63 -9.50
C SER A 317 -23.63 -21.01 -10.29
N LYS A 318 -23.43 -21.49 -11.53
CA LYS A 318 -24.55 -21.90 -12.41
C LYS A 318 -25.28 -23.15 -11.90
N ASP A 319 -24.60 -23.97 -11.12
CA ASP A 319 -25.10 -25.24 -10.57
C ASP A 319 -25.31 -25.11 -9.05
N ALA A 320 -25.78 -23.94 -8.60
CA ALA A 320 -25.88 -23.58 -7.20
C ALA A 320 -26.63 -24.63 -6.36
N ASP A 321 -27.73 -25.20 -6.87
CA ASP A 321 -28.55 -26.17 -6.14
C ASP A 321 -27.79 -27.50 -5.87
N GLU A 322 -27.03 -28.01 -6.85
CA GLU A 322 -26.25 -29.24 -6.69
C GLU A 322 -25.07 -29.03 -5.73
N GLN A 323 -24.34 -27.94 -5.92
CA GLN A 323 -23.19 -27.58 -5.09
C GLN A 323 -23.60 -27.23 -3.65
N PHE A 324 -24.76 -26.61 -3.46
CA PHE A 324 -25.33 -26.32 -2.15
C PHE A 324 -25.74 -27.60 -1.41
N ASN A 325 -26.38 -28.55 -2.10
CA ASN A 325 -26.73 -29.86 -1.52
C ASN A 325 -25.48 -30.68 -1.15
N HIS A 326 -24.44 -30.64 -1.98
CA HIS A 326 -23.15 -31.26 -1.66
C HIS A 326 -22.53 -30.63 -0.40
N PHE A 327 -22.52 -29.30 -0.32
CA PHE A 327 -22.05 -28.56 0.86
C PHE A 327 -22.84 -28.96 2.13
N LEU A 328 -24.18 -28.97 2.10
CA LEU A 328 -24.98 -29.36 3.27
C LEU A 328 -24.67 -30.78 3.76
N THR A 329 -24.40 -31.70 2.83
CA THR A 329 -24.04 -33.09 3.13
C THR A 329 -22.64 -33.17 3.77
N GLU A 330 -21.67 -32.43 3.23
CA GLU A 330 -20.29 -32.33 3.74
C GLU A 330 -20.25 -31.86 5.21
N TYR A 331 -21.08 -30.88 5.57
CA TYR A 331 -21.13 -30.32 6.92
C TYR A 331 -22.15 -31.00 7.87
N LYS A 332 -22.80 -32.09 7.44
CA LYS A 332 -23.89 -32.74 8.19
C LYS A 332 -25.02 -31.77 8.59
N LEU A 333 -25.23 -30.72 7.80
CA LEU A 333 -26.28 -29.71 8.00
C LEU A 333 -27.62 -30.11 7.36
N SER A 334 -27.69 -31.29 6.75
CA SER A 334 -28.87 -31.81 6.06
C SER A 334 -30.13 -31.91 6.93
N SER A 335 -30.02 -31.86 8.26
CA SER A 335 -31.17 -31.81 9.18
C SER A 335 -31.84 -30.43 9.30
N PHE A 336 -31.24 -29.37 8.76
CA PHE A 336 -31.78 -27.99 8.79
C PHE A 336 -32.46 -27.58 7.48
N ALA A 337 -32.44 -28.44 6.46
CA ALA A 337 -33.01 -28.19 5.14
C ALA A 337 -34.46 -28.69 4.97
N ASN A 338 -35.10 -29.14 6.05
CA ASN A 338 -36.48 -29.65 6.06
C ASN A 338 -37.43 -28.72 6.79
#